data_AF-A0A749PML5-F1
#
_entry.id   AF-A0A749PML5-F1
#
_cell.length_a   1.000
_cell.length_b   1.000
_cell.length_c   1.000
_cell.angle_alpha   90.00
_cell.angle_beta   90.00
_cell.angle_gamma   90.00
#
_symmetry.space_group_name_H-M   'P 1'
#
loop_
_entity.id
_entity.type
_entity.pdbx_description
1 polymer ?
#
loop_
_entity_poly.entity_id
_entity_poly.type
_entity_poly.pdbx_seq_one_letter_code
_entity_poly.pdbx_strand_id
1 'polypeptide(L)'
;MSDRYVMEALLRPAVELNTAVAAGCAAFVCVSAPWAVALAPSVSYVTAGAFVALAAVRTRQGLKILRYRRNLKRLSRYVMTSRQVPVSRYRLFLGKGFSWEQKHLQRLLETRRP
;
A
#
# COMPACT_ATOMS: atom_id res chain seq x y z
N MET A 1 19.44 5.01 2.69
CA MET A 1 18.99 6.29 2.08
C MET A 1 17.67 6.68 2.70
N SER A 2 17.63 7.83 3.37
CA SER A 2 16.50 8.32 4.17
C SER A 2 15.38 8.82 3.25
N ASP A 3 14.42 7.95 2.95
CA ASP A 3 13.21 8.26 2.19
C ASP A 3 12.18 8.97 3.10
N ARG A 4 12.56 10.13 3.65
CA ARG A 4 11.61 11.06 4.27
C ARG A 4 10.97 11.88 3.16
N TYR A 5 10.09 11.25 2.40
CA TYR A 5 9.11 12.00 1.63
C TYR A 5 8.23 12.75 2.64
N VAL A 6 8.32 14.08 2.64
CA VAL A 6 7.51 14.98 3.48
C VAL A 6 6.01 14.80 3.19
N MET A 7 5.69 14.26 2.00
CA MET A 7 4.33 14.00 1.55
C MET A 7 4.12 12.51 1.27
N GLU A 8 3.28 11.85 2.07
CA GLU A 8 2.78 10.49 1.84
C GLU A 8 1.83 10.42 0.62
N ALA A 9 2.31 10.02 -0.57
CA ALA A 9 1.47 9.86 -1.77
C ALA A 9 0.64 8.55 -1.79
N LEU A 10 0.03 8.16 -0.67
CA LEU A 10 -0.61 6.84 -0.50
C LEU A 10 -2.02 6.75 -1.11
N LEU A 11 -2.64 7.88 -1.46
CA LEU A 11 -3.97 7.90 -2.10
C LEU A 11 -3.93 7.78 -3.63
N ARG A 12 -2.73 7.78 -4.24
CA ARG A 12 -2.55 7.62 -5.69
C ARG A 12 -3.19 6.31 -6.18
N PRO A 13 -3.82 6.27 -7.37
CA PRO A 13 -4.26 5.01 -7.97
C PRO A 13 -3.09 4.01 -8.04
N ALA A 14 -3.37 2.74 -7.76
CA ALA A 14 -2.37 1.67 -7.69
C ALA A 14 -1.89 1.23 -9.08
N VAL A 15 -1.40 2.18 -9.88
CA VAL A 15 -0.85 1.98 -11.23
C VAL A 15 0.36 1.04 -11.21
N GLU A 16 1.04 0.94 -10.06
CA GLU A 16 2.11 -0.04 -9.83
C GLU A 16 1.64 -1.49 -10.07
N LEU A 17 0.36 -1.79 -9.81
CA LEU A 17 -0.22 -3.10 -10.09
C LEU A 17 -0.29 -3.39 -11.59
N ASN A 18 -0.57 -2.38 -12.43
CA ASN A 18 -0.56 -2.55 -13.89
C ASN A 18 0.84 -2.93 -14.38
N THR A 19 1.88 -2.28 -13.84
CA THR A 19 3.27 -2.64 -14.17
C THR A 19 3.65 -4.02 -13.65
N ALA A 20 3.09 -4.44 -12.51
CA ALA A 20 3.30 -5.78 -11.98
C ALA A 20 2.61 -6.86 -12.83
N VAL A 21 1.40 -6.59 -13.33
CA VAL A 21 0.67 -7.48 -14.26
C VAL A 21 1.42 -7.56 -15.58
N ALA A 22 1.84 -6.43 -16.16
CA ALA A 22 2.62 -6.42 -17.40
C ALA A 22 3.94 -7.20 -17.26
N ALA A 23 4.68 -7.01 -16.16
CA ALA A 23 5.89 -7.75 -15.86
C ALA A 23 5.63 -9.25 -15.62
N GLY A 24 4.50 -9.60 -14.99
CA GLY A 24 4.06 -10.98 -14.81
C GLY A 24 3.70 -11.66 -16.14
N CYS A 25 2.99 -10.97 -17.03
CA CYS A 25 2.71 -11.46 -18.38
C CYS A 25 4.01 -11.65 -19.17
N ALA A 26 4.95 -10.69 -19.10
CA ALA A 26 6.26 -10.82 -19.74
C ALA A 26 7.04 -12.03 -19.20
N ALA A 27 7.05 -12.24 -17.88
CA ALA A 27 7.67 -13.42 -17.28
C ALA A 27 7.01 -14.72 -17.77
N PHE A 28 5.68 -14.76 -17.86
CA PHE A 28 4.94 -15.92 -18.36
C PHE A 28 5.30 -16.22 -19.82
N VAL A 29 5.35 -15.21 -20.68
CA VAL A 29 5.74 -15.34 -22.09
C VAL A 29 7.18 -15.85 -22.23
N CYS A 30 8.12 -15.37 -21.42
CA CYS A 30 9.50 -15.86 -21.42
C CYS A 30 9.61 -17.35 -21.04
N VAL A 31 8.68 -17.87 -20.22
CA VAL A 31 8.65 -19.28 -19.82
C VAL A 31 7.90 -20.13 -20.85
N SER A 32 6.76 -19.66 -21.37
CA SER A 32 5.90 -20.43 -22.28
C SER A 32 6.40 -20.45 -23.72
N ALA A 33 7.09 -19.40 -24.16
CA ALA A 33 7.55 -19.24 -25.53
C ALA A 33 8.96 -18.63 -25.59
N PRO A 34 10.02 -19.38 -25.21
CA PRO A 34 11.41 -18.91 -25.30
C PRO A 34 11.81 -18.54 -26.74
N TRP A 35 11.20 -19.22 -27.72
CA TRP A 35 11.40 -18.97 -29.15
C TRP A 35 10.90 -17.59 -29.61
N ALA A 36 9.91 -17.00 -28.92
CA ALA A 36 9.34 -15.70 -29.28
C ALA A 36 10.25 -14.53 -28.87
N VAL A 37 11.17 -14.77 -27.93
CA VAL A 37 12.11 -13.76 -27.41
C VAL A 37 13.48 -13.88 -28.08
N ALA A 38 13.65 -14.82 -29.03
CA ALA A 38 14.91 -15.07 -29.74
C ALA A 38 16.13 -15.24 -28.80
N LEU A 39 15.92 -15.79 -27.59
CA LEU A 39 16.95 -16.00 -26.58
C LEU A 39 17.32 -17.48 -26.47
N ALA A 40 18.60 -17.76 -26.19
CA ALA A 40 19.04 -19.11 -25.81
C ALA A 40 18.26 -19.59 -24.56
N PRO A 41 17.80 -20.87 -24.50
CA PRO A 41 16.94 -21.37 -23.43
C PRO A 41 17.46 -21.13 -22.01
N SER A 42 18.79 -21.17 -21.83
CA SER A 42 19.46 -20.91 -20.55
C SER A 42 19.31 -19.47 -20.05
N VAL A 43 19.36 -18.49 -20.95
CA VAL A 43 19.23 -17.06 -20.62
C VAL A 43 17.76 -16.69 -20.36
N SER A 44 16.82 -17.43 -20.96
CA SER A 44 15.38 -17.22 -20.74
C SER A 44 14.96 -17.47 -19.29
N TYR A 45 15.50 -18.53 -18.65
CA TYR A 45 15.16 -18.82 -17.25
C TYR A 45 15.69 -17.76 -16.27
N VAL A 46 16.89 -17.23 -16.50
CA VAL A 46 17.48 -16.17 -15.67
C VAL A 46 16.68 -14.87 -15.80
N THR A 47 16.33 -14.50 -17.04
CA THR A 47 15.52 -13.29 -17.30
C THR A 47 14.10 -13.44 -16.76
N ALA A 48 13.46 -14.61 -16.90
CA ALA A 48 12.18 -14.91 -16.27
C ALA A 48 12.24 -14.75 -14.74
N GLY A 49 13.29 -15.26 -14.09
CA GLY A 49 13.52 -15.06 -12.65
C GLY A 49 13.61 -13.59 -12.25
N ALA A 50 14.33 -12.77 -13.03
CA ALA A 50 14.43 -11.33 -12.81
C ALA A 50 13.08 -10.62 -12.97
N PHE A 51 12.28 -10.97 -13.99
CA PHE A 51 10.94 -10.42 -14.17
C PHE A 51 9.97 -10.82 -13.06
N VAL A 52 10.03 -12.06 -12.57
CA VAL A 52 9.24 -12.52 -11.42
C VAL A 52 9.62 -11.75 -10.16
N ALA A 53 10.91 -11.56 -9.90
CA ALA A 53 11.37 -10.77 -8.75
C ALA A 53 10.86 -9.32 -8.83
N LEU A 54 10.94 -8.69 -10.00
CA LEU A 54 10.41 -7.35 -10.23
C LEU A 54 8.89 -7.29 -10.02
N ALA A 55 8.14 -8.26 -10.56
CA ALA A 55 6.70 -8.37 -10.38
C ALA A 55 6.32 -8.55 -8.90
N ALA A 56 7.09 -9.34 -8.13
CA ALA A 56 6.87 -9.54 -6.70
C ALA A 56 7.11 -8.25 -5.89
N VAL A 57 8.14 -7.47 -6.22
CA VAL A 57 8.39 -6.18 -5.57
C VAL A 57 7.26 -5.20 -5.88
N ARG A 58 6.86 -5.07 -7.15
CA ARG A 58 5.78 -4.16 -7.58
C ARG A 58 4.41 -4.54 -7.01
N THR A 59 4.10 -5.84 -6.94
CA THR A 59 2.86 -6.31 -6.29
C THR A 59 2.84 -6.00 -4.79
N ARG A 60 3.96 -6.17 -4.08
CA ARG A 60 4.05 -5.77 -2.65
C ARG A 60 3.79 -4.28 -2.44
N GLN A 61 4.31 -3.42 -3.32
CA GLN A 61 4.05 -1.98 -3.27
C GLN A 61 2.56 -1.66 -3.52
N GLY A 62 1.97 -2.24 -4.56
CA GLY A 62 0.53 -2.09 -4.84
C GLY A 62 -0.38 -2.60 -3.71
N LEU A 63 -0.03 -3.73 -3.09
CA LEU A 63 -0.77 -4.29 -1.95
C LEU A 63 -0.73 -3.37 -0.71
N LYS A 64 0.37 -2.65 -0.49
CA LYS A 64 0.47 -1.66 0.60
C LYS A 64 -0.52 -0.52 0.39
N ILE A 65 -0.61 0.02 -0.83
CA ILE A 65 -1.58 1.06 -1.21
C ILE A 65 -3.03 0.55 -1.05
N LEU A 66 -3.32 -0.65 -1.55
CA LEU A 66 -4.65 -1.26 -1.43
C LEU A 66 -5.05 -1.48 0.04
N ARG A 67 -4.12 -1.98 0.87
CA ARG A 67 -4.35 -2.19 2.30
C ARG A 67 -4.61 -0.87 3.02
N TYR A 68 -3.86 0.18 2.67
CA TYR A 68 -4.08 1.52 3.21
C TYR A 68 -5.47 2.06 2.84
N ARG A 69 -5.84 2.02 1.55
CA ARG A 69 -7.17 2.45 1.08
C ARG A 69 -8.30 1.66 1.73
N ARG A 70 -8.11 0.35 1.94
CA ARG A 70 -9.10 -0.50 2.63
C ARG A 70 -9.24 -0.12 4.11
N ASN A 71 -8.12 0.18 4.78
CA ASN A 71 -8.12 0.58 6.19
C ASN A 71 -8.70 1.99 6.40
N LEU A 72 -8.54 2.92 5.45
CA LEU A 72 -9.16 4.25 5.53
C LEU A 72 -10.69 4.19 5.60
N LYS A 73 -11.31 3.25 4.88
CA LYS A 73 -12.77 3.04 4.92
C LYS A 73 -13.23 2.32 6.18
N ARG A 74 -12.33 1.63 6.89
CA ARG A 74 -12.67 0.81 8.06
C ARG A 74 -12.31 1.55 9.35
N LEU A 75 -13.30 2.22 9.93
CA LEU A 75 -13.14 2.86 11.23
C LEU A 75 -12.93 1.80 12.32
N SER A 76 -11.91 1.98 13.16
CA SER A 76 -11.71 1.11 14.33
C SER A 76 -12.84 1.33 15.32
N ARG A 77 -13.56 0.27 15.68
CA ARG A 77 -14.70 0.38 16.60
C ARG A 77 -14.16 0.63 18.01
N TYR A 78 -14.51 1.78 18.58
CA TYR A 78 -14.22 2.08 19.98
C TYR A 78 -15.45 1.78 20.85
N VAL A 79 -15.32 0.79 21.73
CA VAL A 79 -16.34 0.41 22.71
C VAL A 79 -15.70 0.42 24.09
N MET A 80 -16.44 0.91 25.07
CA MET A 80 -15.97 1.08 26.44
C MET A 80 -17.13 0.81 27.39
N THR A 81 -16.88 0.08 28.46
CA THR A 81 -17.89 -0.19 29.49
C THR A 81 -17.89 0.92 30.54
N SER A 82 -19.01 1.13 31.25
CA SER A 82 -19.13 2.22 32.23
C SER A 82 -18.05 2.17 33.31
N ARG A 83 -17.57 0.99 33.69
CA ARG A 83 -16.49 0.80 34.68
C ARG A 83 -15.12 1.27 34.20
N GLN A 84 -14.90 1.31 32.88
CA GLN A 84 -13.64 1.76 32.32
C GLN A 84 -13.56 3.28 32.27
N VAL A 85 -14.71 3.99 32.34
CA VAL A 85 -14.78 5.45 32.11
C VAL A 85 -14.01 6.17 33.23
N PRO A 86 -12.94 6.90 32.90
CA PRO A 86 -12.17 7.59 33.92
C PRO A 86 -13.00 8.72 34.53
N VAL A 87 -13.05 8.76 35.85
CA VAL A 87 -13.77 9.77 36.62
C VAL A 87 -12.78 10.78 37.21
N SER A 88 -13.08 12.07 37.07
CA SER A 88 -12.32 13.15 37.68
C SER A 88 -13.27 14.23 38.18
N ARG A 89 -12.96 14.85 39.32
CA ARG A 89 -13.77 15.94 39.91
C ARG A 89 -13.69 17.24 39.11
N TYR A 90 -12.65 17.39 38.28
CA TYR A 90 -12.36 18.63 37.56
C TYR A 90 -12.46 18.51 36.04
N ARG A 91 -12.53 17.28 35.49
CA ARG A 91 -12.51 17.03 34.04
C ARG A 91 -13.48 15.92 33.66
N LEU A 92 -14.28 16.15 32.63
CA LEU A 92 -15.20 15.15 32.08
C LEU A 92 -14.51 14.37 30.95
N PHE A 93 -14.64 13.05 30.97
CA PHE A 93 -14.19 12.20 29.86
C PHE A 93 -15.20 12.27 28.70
N LEU A 94 -14.78 12.83 27.56
CA LEU A 94 -15.62 12.96 26.37
C LEU A 94 -15.45 11.81 25.37
N GLY A 95 -14.36 11.05 25.45
CA GLY A 95 -14.05 9.96 24.52
C GLY A 95 -12.58 9.93 24.08
N LYS A 96 -12.28 9.06 23.11
CA LYS A 96 -10.95 9.01 22.49
C LYS A 96 -10.82 10.06 21.40
N GLY A 97 -9.97 11.05 21.65
CA GLY A 97 -9.38 11.89 20.61
C GLY A 97 -8.05 11.32 20.11
N PHE A 98 -7.46 12.00 19.15
CA PHE A 98 -6.08 11.79 18.75
C PHE A 98 -5.39 13.14 18.58
N SER A 99 -4.08 13.18 18.77
CA SER A 99 -3.30 14.41 18.53
C SER A 99 -3.28 14.70 17.03
N TRP A 100 -3.73 15.90 16.66
CA TRP A 100 -3.78 16.30 15.26
C TRP A 100 -2.40 16.74 14.75
N GLU A 101 -1.67 15.79 14.19
CA GLU A 101 -0.41 16.05 13.48
C GLU A 101 -0.59 16.47 12.01
N GLN A 102 0.46 17.05 11.40
CA GLN A 102 0.52 17.48 9.99
C GLN A 102 0.08 16.38 9.00
N LYS A 103 0.43 15.13 9.25
CA LYS A 103 0.03 13.97 8.43
C LYS A 103 -1.50 13.81 8.33
N HIS A 104 -2.25 14.17 9.37
CA HIS A 104 -3.72 14.07 9.36
C HIS A 104 -4.34 15.15 8.49
N LEU A 105 -3.78 16.37 8.52
CA LEU A 105 -4.19 17.45 7.62
C LEU A 105 -3.94 17.08 6.16
N GLN A 106 -2.75 16.54 5.85
CA GLN A 106 -2.41 16.09 4.51
C GLN A 106 -3.44 15.05 4.01
N ARG A 107 -3.70 14.00 4.78
CA ARG A 107 -4.65 12.94 4.39
C ARG A 107 -6.07 13.47 4.21
N LEU A 108 -6.51 14.40 5.07
CA LEU A 108 -7.81 15.05 4.94
C LEU A 108 -7.92 15.84 3.63
N LEU A 109 -6.89 16.62 3.29
CA LEU A 109 -6.86 17.40 2.05
C LEU A 109 -6.86 16.49 0.81
N GLU A 110 -6.07 15.42 0.81
CA GLU A 110 -6.04 14.41 -0.26
C GLU A 110 -7.40 13.75 -0.46
N THR A 111 -8.15 13.45 0.61
CA THR A 111 -9.51 12.89 0.47
C THR A 111 -10.53 13.87 -0.08
N ARG A 112 -10.29 15.19 0.04
CA ARG A 112 -11.22 16.23 -0.42
C ARG A 112 -10.98 16.63 -1.88
N ARG A 113 -9.80 16.32 -2.44
CA ARG A 113 -9.40 16.61 -3.82
C ARG A 113 -8.94 15.30 -4.50
N PRO A 114 -9.89 14.47 -4.97
CA PRO A 114 -9.55 13.20 -5.64
C PRO A 114 -8.80 13.40 -6.95
#